data_AF-A0A7Y3DD45-F1
#
_entry.id   AF-A0A7Y3DD45-F1
#
_cell.length_a   1.000
_cell.length_b   1.000
_cell.length_c   1.000
_cell.angle_alpha   90.00
_cell.angle_beta   90.00
_cell.angle_gamma   90.00
#
_symmetry.space_group_name_H-M   'P 1'
#
loop_
_entity.id
_entity.type
_entity.pdbx_description
1 polymer ?
#
loop_
_entity_poly.entity_id
_entity_poly.type
_entity_poly.pdbx_seq_one_letter_code
_entity_poly.pdbx_strand_id
1 'polypeptide(L)' 'PYLDVVILGDDDRELPDGQVGRVGLRPSGRGPYTMAWTPILGYWDRPEATRAALHGGVFRSEARGRLDPDGELSLVV' A
#
# COMPACT_ATOMS: atom_id res chain seq x y z
N PRO A 1 -13.67 6.81 -1.25
CA PRO A 1 -12.79 5.70 -1.67
C PRO A 1 -12.75 4.65 -0.55
N TYR A 2 -12.59 3.37 -0.88
CA TYR A 2 -12.52 2.29 0.12
C TYR A 2 -11.09 2.04 0.62
N LEU A 3 -10.09 2.35 -0.21
CA LEU A 3 -8.67 2.18 0.08
C LEU A 3 -7.89 3.44 -0.28
N ASP A 4 -6.72 3.57 0.33
CA ASP A 4 -5.66 4.51 -0.03
C ASP A 4 -4.48 3.76 -0.64
N VAL A 5 -3.90 4.35 -1.68
CA VAL A 5 -2.61 3.93 -2.25
C VAL A 5 -1.52 4.78 -1.61
N VAL A 6 -0.42 4.15 -1.20
CA VAL A 6 0.75 4.82 -0.65
C VAL A 6 2.01 4.30 -1.34
N ILE A 7 3.06 5.13 -1.41
CA ILE A 7 4.36 4.72 -1.90
C ILE A 7 5.31 4.60 -0.71
N LEU A 8 5.92 3.44 -0.53
CA LEU A 8 6.77 3.13 0.62
C LEU A 8 8.24 3.10 0.22
N GLY A 9 9.09 3.71 1.03
CA GLY A 9 10.54 3.60 0.96
C GLY A 9 11.05 2.29 1.55
N ASP A 10 12.37 2.12 1.57
CA ASP A 10 13.02 0.90 2.09
C ASP A 10 12.90 0.78 3.62
N ASP A 11 12.61 1.88 4.34
CA ASP A 11 12.34 1.92 5.78
C ASP A 11 10.86 1.73 6.13
N ASP A 12 10.05 1.27 5.17
CA ASP A 12 8.58 1.11 5.26
C ASP A 12 7.84 2.42 5.59
N ARG A 13 8.44 3.61 5.36
CA ARG A 13 7.76 4.90 5.49
C ARG A 13 7.22 5.41 4.17
N GLU A 14 6.14 6.19 4.24
CA GLU A 14 5.55 6.85 3.07
C GLU A 14 6.52 7.87 2.47
N LEU A 15 6.74 7.76 1.16
CA LEU A 15 7.52 8.71 0.37
C LEU A 15 6.61 9.85 -0.14
N PRO A 16 7.17 11.05 -0.35
CA PRO A 16 6.47 12.13 -1.04
C PRO A 16 6.08 11.76 -2.47
N ASP A 17 5.07 12.46 -2.99
CA ASP A 17 4.63 12.35 -4.39
C ASP A 17 5.80 12.56 -5.36
N GLY A 18 5.75 11.85 -6.49
CA GLY A 18 6.76 11.81 -7.54
C GLY A 18 7.90 10.83 -7.29
N GLN A 19 8.12 10.37 -6.05
CA GLN A 19 9.21 9.43 -5.75
C GLN A 19 8.81 7.97 -6.06
N VAL A 20 9.78 7.19 -6.54
CA VAL A 20 9.59 5.77 -6.84
C VAL A 20 9.88 4.93 -5.60
N GLY A 21 8.87 4.19 -5.16
CA GLY A 21 8.97 3.25 -4.05
C GLY A 21 8.12 2.01 -4.29
N ARG A 22 7.92 1.22 -3.23
CA ARG A 22 7.01 0.08 -3.25
C ARG A 22 5.56 0.56 -3.15
N VAL A 23 4.65 -0.02 -3.93
CA VAL A 23 3.23 0.30 -3.84
C VAL A 23 2.61 -0.41 -2.63
N GLY A 24 1.99 0.36 -1.75
CA GLY A 24 1.25 -0.10 -0.59
C GLY A 24 -0.24 0.21 -0.69
N LEU A 25 -1.08 -0.65 -0.12
CA LEU A 25 -2.53 -0.46 -0.03
C LEU A 25 -2.98 -0.52 1.43
N ARG A 26 -3.81 0.43 1.86
CA ARG A 26 -4.41 0.45 3.21
C ARG A 26 -5.89 0.87 3.16
N PRO A 27 -6.69 0.57 4.19
CA PRO A 27 -8.04 1.10 4.29
C PRO A 27 -8.05 2.63 4.22
N SER A 28 -9.04 3.21 3.54
CA SER A 28 -9.18 4.67 3.51
C SER A 28 -9.39 5.21 4.92
N GLY A 29 -8.61 6.23 5.29
CA GLY A 29 -8.80 6.97 6.55
C GLY A 29 -9.85 8.09 6.47
N ARG A 30 -10.49 8.28 5.30
CA ARG A 30 -11.38 9.42 5.04
C ARG A 30 -12.68 9.04 4.32
N GLY A 31 -13.69 9.88 4.53
CA GLY A 31 -14.99 9.81 3.86
C GLY A 31 -15.94 8.76 4.46
N PRO A 32 -17.10 8.53 3.82
CA PRO A 32 -18.16 7.66 4.35
C PRO A 32 -17.77 6.17 4.41
N TYR A 33 -16.69 5.77 3.74
CA TYR A 33 -16.19 4.39 3.70
C TYR A 33 -14.89 4.21 4.48
N THR A 34 -14.65 5.08 5.46
CA THR A 34 -13.48 4.99 6.34
C THR A 34 -13.41 3.61 6.98
N MET A 35 -12.26 2.95 6.87
CA MET A 35 -12.01 1.59 7.40
C MET A 35 -12.96 0.49 6.91
N ALA A 36 -13.74 0.73 5.84
CA ALA A 36 -14.74 -0.23 5.37
C ALA A 36 -14.15 -1.45 4.63
N TRP A 37 -12.89 -1.36 4.20
CA TRP A 37 -12.16 -2.43 3.52
C TRP A 37 -11.00 -2.91 4.39
N THR A 38 -10.74 -4.20 4.39
CA THR A 38 -9.54 -4.81 5.00
C THR A 38 -8.65 -5.33 3.87
N PRO A 39 -7.32 -5.16 3.93
CA PRO A 39 -6.40 -5.79 2.99
C PRO A 39 -6.51 -7.32 2.99
N ILE A 40 -5.67 -7.99 2.21
CA ILE A 40 -5.61 -9.47 2.23
C ILE A 40 -5.43 -9.98 3.67
N LEU A 41 -5.96 -11.16 3.99
CA LEU A 41 -5.77 -11.77 5.32
C LEU A 41 -4.40 -12.43 5.49
N GLY A 42 -3.65 -12.53 4.40
CA GLY A 42 -2.38 -13.24 4.30
C GLY A 42 -2.40 -14.32 3.23
N TYR A 43 -1.26 -14.96 3.07
CA TYR A 43 -1.09 -16.12 2.20
C TYR A 43 -1.38 -17.40 2.99
N TRP A 44 -2.18 -18.27 2.40
CA TRP A 44 -2.53 -19.56 2.98
C TRP A 44 -1.27 -20.39 3.29
N ASP A 45 -1.16 -20.85 4.53
CA ASP A 45 -0.04 -21.68 5.01
C ASP A 45 1.35 -21.08 4.77
N ARG A 46 1.44 -19.74 4.74
CA ARG A 46 2.70 -19.01 4.53
C ARG A 46 2.77 -17.81 5.48
N PRO A 47 2.98 -18.02 6.80
CA PRO A 47 2.97 -16.95 7.79
C PRO A 47 4.12 -15.95 7.61
N GLU A 48 5.30 -16.39 7.17
CA GLU A 48 6.44 -15.50 6.91
C GLU A 48 6.18 -14.58 5.74
N ALA A 49 5.62 -15.12 4.65
CA ALA A 49 5.23 -14.33 3.49
C ALA A 49 4.09 -13.37 3.84
N THR A 50 3.14 -13.79 4.68
CA THR A 50 2.07 -12.94 5.21
C THR A 50 2.64 -11.74 5.95
N ARG A 51 3.57 -11.97 6.88
CA ARG A 51 4.23 -10.89 7.64
C ARG A 51 5.11 -10.00 6.74
N ALA A 52 5.71 -10.56 5.69
CA ALA A 52 6.44 -9.78 4.70
C ALA A 52 5.51 -8.92 3.82
N ALA A 53 4.30 -9.38 3.53
CA ALA A 53 3.35 -8.64 2.71
C ALA A 53 2.42 -7.72 3.51
N LEU A 54 2.16 -7.99 4.79
CA LEU A 54 1.28 -7.20 5.65
C LEU A 54 2.03 -6.72 6.87
N HIS A 55 2.17 -5.40 6.99
CA HIS A 55 2.81 -4.78 8.12
C HIS A 55 2.11 -3.47 8.46
N GLY A 56 1.80 -3.24 9.75
CA GLY A 56 1.15 -2.00 10.19
C GLY A 56 -0.24 -1.73 9.58
N GLY A 57 -0.96 -2.76 9.14
CA GLY A 57 -2.26 -2.62 8.45
C GLY A 57 -2.15 -2.23 6.97
N VAL A 58 -0.95 -2.21 6.40
CA VAL A 58 -0.68 -1.94 4.99
C VAL A 58 -0.30 -3.23 4.28
N PHE A 59 -0.92 -3.51 3.14
CA PHE A 59 -0.47 -4.53 2.21
C PHE A 59 0.63 -3.95 1.32
N ARG A 60 1.83 -4.50 1.44
CA ARG A 60 3.05 -4.20 0.70
C ARG A 60 3.11 -5.10 -0.53
N SER A 61 2.70 -4.56 -1.67
CA SER A 61 2.80 -5.30 -2.93
C SER A 61 4.26 -5.51 -3.34
N GLU A 62 4.48 -6.34 -4.35
CA GLU A 62 5.80 -6.47 -5.01
C GLU A 62 6.00 -5.43 -6.11
N ALA A 63 4.97 -4.64 -6.43
CA ALA A 63 5.05 -3.62 -7.46
C ALA A 63 5.82 -2.39 -6.94
N ARG A 64 6.57 -1.76 -7.85
CA ARG A 64 7.15 -0.43 -7.64
C ARG A 64 6.40 0.60 -8.49
N GLY A 65 6.28 1.81 -7.96
CA GLY A 65 5.55 2.88 -8.61
C GLY A 65 5.77 4.22 -7.93
N ARG A 66 5.10 5.24 -8.47
CA ARG A 66 5.02 6.59 -7.90
C ARG A 66 3.59 7.11 -8.03
N LEU A 67 3.17 7.92 -7.08
CA LEU A 67 1.99 8.76 -7.22
C LEU A 67 2.42 10.12 -7.75
N ASP A 68 1.66 10.73 -8.62
CA ASP A 68 1.80 12.16 -8.93
C ASP A 68 0.95 13.01 -7.96
N PRO A 69 1.08 14.37 -8.00
CA PRO A 69 0.32 15.25 -7.12
C PRO A 69 -1.21 15.19 -7.30
N ASP A 70 -1.71 14.68 -8.43
CA ASP A 70 -3.13 14.50 -8.70
C ASP A 70 -3.64 13.13 -8.15
N GLY A 71 -2.72 12.30 -7.65
CA GLY A 71 -3.00 10.99 -7.06
C GLY A 71 -3.03 9.86 -8.09
N GLU A 72 -2.52 10.06 -9.30
CA GLU A 72 -2.42 9.01 -10.31
C GLU A 72 -1.21 8.10 -10.06
N LEU A 73 -1.46 6.79 -10.03
CA LEU A 73 -0.41 5.78 -9.83
C LEU A 73 0.21 5.38 -11.16
N SER A 74 1.51 5.61 -11.32
CA SER A 74 2.31 5.03 -12.40
C SER A 74 3.15 3.86 -11.88
N LEU A 75 2.98 2.67 -12.48
CA LEU A 75 3.83 1.51 -12.20
C LEU A 75 5.16 1.62 -12.96
N VAL A 76 6.23 1.17 -12.30
CA VAL A 76 7.59 1.09 -12.86
C VAL A 76 8.00 -0.37 -12.89
N VAL A 77 8.39 -0.85 -14.06
CA VAL A 77 8.87 -2.23 -14.31
C VAL A 77 10.39 -2.31 -14.25
#